data_AF-A0A962Z4V8-F1
#
_entry.id   AF-A0A962Z4V8-F1
#
_cell.length_a   1.000
_cell.length_b   1.000
_cell.length_c   1.000
_cell.angle_alpha   90.00
_cell.angle_beta   90.00
_cell.angle_gamma   90.00
#
_symmetry.space_group_name_H-M   'P 1'
#
loop_
_entity.id
_entity.type
_entity.pdbx_description
1 polymer ?
#
loop_
_entity_poly.entity_id
_entity_poly.type
_entity_poly.pdbx_seq_one_letter_code
_entity_poly.pdbx_strand_id
1 'polypeptide(L)'
;MPKSPDYSAPSRSMPDTHQRGKEKLSRIPVKVENSANRLRKPDWIRARLPSGERVNRIKRVLRESGLSSVCEEAACPNLGECFNHGTATFMIMGDICTR
;
A
#
# COMPACT_ATOMS: atom_id res chain seq x y z
N MET A 1 13.66 -25.11 11.65
CA MET A 1 12.59 -24.16 12.03
C MET A 1 11.26 -24.85 11.82
N PRO A 2 10.44 -25.04 12.86
CA PRO A 2 9.12 -25.65 12.70
C PRO A 2 8.28 -24.73 11.82
N LYS A 3 7.79 -25.23 10.67
CA LYS A 3 6.79 -24.52 9.88
C LYS A 3 5.50 -24.52 10.69
N SER A 4 5.07 -23.35 11.15
CA SER A 4 3.79 -23.18 11.82
C SER A 4 2.65 -23.54 10.85
N PRO A 5 1.67 -24.36 11.27
CA PRO A 5 0.53 -24.69 10.43
C PRO A 5 -0.31 -23.41 10.23
N ASP A 6 -0.53 -23.05 8.97
CA ASP A 6 -1.40 -21.95 8.49
C ASP A 6 -1.07 -20.51 8.90
N TYR A 7 0.15 -20.04 8.62
CA TYR A 7 0.33 -18.60 8.40
C TYR A 7 -0.17 -18.21 7.01
N SER A 8 -1.45 -17.79 6.93
CA SER A 8 -1.98 -17.13 5.74
C SER A 8 -1.56 -15.66 5.74
N ALA A 9 -0.78 -15.27 4.74
CA ALA A 9 -0.42 -13.87 4.54
C ALA A 9 -1.70 -13.05 4.31
N PRO A 10 -1.88 -11.91 5.00
CA PRO A 10 -2.98 -11.02 4.71
C PRO A 10 -2.85 -10.56 3.26
N SER A 11 -3.98 -10.47 2.56
CA SER A 11 -3.98 -10.22 1.12
C SER A 11 -4.99 -9.16 0.78
N ARG A 12 -4.65 -8.35 -0.22
CA ARG A 12 -5.56 -7.38 -0.78
C ARG A 12 -6.75 -7.97 -1.55
N SER A 13 -6.67 -9.24 -1.94
CA SER A 13 -7.78 -9.94 -2.56
C SER A 13 -8.93 -10.21 -1.59
N MET A 14 -8.64 -10.27 -0.28
CA MET A 14 -9.62 -10.50 0.78
C MET A 14 -9.70 -9.25 1.66
N PRO A 15 -10.76 -8.41 1.52
CA PRO A 15 -10.86 -7.14 2.24
C PRO A 15 -10.67 -7.26 3.75
N ASP A 16 -11.16 -8.35 4.34
CA ASP A 16 -11.13 -8.59 5.79
C ASP A 16 -9.74 -8.87 6.34
N THR A 17 -8.81 -9.35 5.51
CA THR A 17 -7.44 -9.66 5.94
C THR A 17 -6.45 -8.54 5.60
N HIS A 18 -6.80 -7.63 4.68
CA HIS A 18 -5.88 -6.60 4.20
C HIS A 18 -5.50 -5.55 5.26
N GLN A 19 -4.25 -5.57 5.71
CA GLN A 19 -3.74 -4.68 6.76
C GLN A 19 -3.45 -3.26 6.24
N ARG A 20 -3.73 -2.23 7.05
CA ARG A 20 -3.40 -0.82 6.72
C ARG A 20 -2.80 -0.05 7.89
N GLY A 21 -1.98 0.95 7.59
CA GLY A 21 -1.48 1.92 8.58
C GLY A 21 -0.83 1.25 9.80
N LYS A 22 -1.43 1.45 10.98
CA LYS A 22 -0.92 0.90 12.25
C LYS A 22 -0.82 -0.62 12.24
N GLU A 23 -1.73 -1.32 11.57
CA GLU A 23 -1.72 -2.80 11.50
C GLU A 23 -0.49 -3.30 10.76
N LYS A 24 -0.13 -2.66 9.63
CA LYS A 24 1.10 -2.98 8.88
C LYS A 24 2.36 -2.74 9.72
N LEU A 25 2.39 -1.64 10.47
CA LEU A 25 3.55 -1.25 11.27
C LEU A 25 3.65 -1.99 12.61
N SER A 26 2.62 -2.74 13.02
CA SER A 26 2.53 -3.36 14.34
C SER A 26 3.71 -4.28 14.70
N ARG A 27 4.28 -4.96 13.69
CA ARG A 27 5.35 -5.95 13.82
C ARG A 27 6.75 -5.35 13.86
N ILE A 28 6.90 -4.08 13.51
CA ILE A 28 8.20 -3.40 13.45
C ILE A 28 8.72 -3.21 14.89
N PRO A 29 9.99 -3.56 15.17
CA PRO A 29 10.57 -3.41 16.50
C PRO A 29 10.68 -1.94 16.93
N VAL A 30 10.92 -1.04 15.97
CA VAL A 30 10.92 0.42 16.19
C VAL A 30 9.48 0.93 16.13
N LYS A 31 8.98 1.53 17.22
CA LYS A 31 7.63 2.09 17.28
C LYS A 31 7.63 3.54 16.81
N VAL A 32 6.66 3.87 15.95
CA VAL A 32 6.42 5.26 15.53
C VAL A 32 5.81 6.02 16.70
N GLU A 33 6.58 6.95 17.28
CA GLU A 33 6.07 7.87 18.29
C GLU A 33 5.16 8.90 17.63
N ASN A 34 3.91 8.97 18.07
CA ASN A 34 3.00 10.01 17.62
C ASN A 34 3.33 11.30 18.38
N SER A 35 4.06 12.22 17.75
CA SER A 35 4.28 13.55 18.30
C SER A 35 2.93 14.24 18.53
N ALA A 36 2.70 14.79 19.72
CA ALA A 36 1.46 15.51 20.06
C ALA A 36 1.20 16.69 19.11
N ASN A 37 2.26 17.33 18.59
CA ASN A 37 2.18 18.40 17.61
C ASN A 37 2.55 17.92 16.20
N ARG A 38 1.59 17.30 15.49
CA ARG A 38 1.75 17.01 14.05
C ARG A 38 1.76 18.31 13.25
N LEU A 39 2.91 18.65 12.66
CA LEU A 39 3.02 19.78 11.75
C LEU A 39 2.14 19.57 10.51
N ARG A 40 1.42 20.62 10.10
CA ARG A 40 0.61 20.59 8.89
C ARG A 40 1.53 20.53 7.67
N LYS A 41 1.21 19.66 6.71
CA LYS A 41 1.91 19.63 5.41
C LYS A 41 1.73 20.97 4.68
N PRO A 42 2.82 21.59 4.18
CA PRO A 42 2.76 22.79 3.35
C PRO A 42 1.86 22.59 2.13
N ASP A 43 1.35 23.69 1.56
CA ASP A 43 0.42 23.61 0.43
C ASP A 43 1.06 23.01 -0.83
N TRP A 44 2.34 23.27 -1.08
CA TRP A 44 3.05 22.83 -2.29
C TRP A 44 3.26 21.31 -2.41
N ILE A 45 3.24 20.56 -1.30
CA ILE A 45 3.45 19.09 -1.30
C ILE A 45 2.13 18.28 -1.29
N ARG A 46 0.97 18.95 -1.38
CA ARG A 46 -0.32 18.26 -1.35
C ARG A 46 -0.64 17.64 -2.71
N ALA A 47 -0.84 16.33 -2.70
CA ALA A 47 -1.26 15.58 -3.86
C ALA A 47 -2.76 15.74 -4.14
N ARG A 48 -3.13 15.66 -5.42
CA ARG A 48 -4.53 15.60 -5.86
C ARG A 48 -5.07 14.18 -5.70
N LEU A 49 -6.40 14.07 -5.61
CA LEU A 49 -7.05 12.77 -5.51
C LEU A 49 -6.79 11.94 -6.79
N PRO A 50 -6.31 10.70 -6.66
CA PRO A 50 -6.07 9.83 -7.81
C PRO A 50 -7.41 9.49 -8.48
N SER A 51 -7.64 10.07 -9.65
CA SER A 51 -8.86 9.94 -10.43
C SER A 51 -8.54 9.68 -11.90
N GLY A 52 -9.49 9.07 -12.61
CA GLY A 52 -9.39 8.76 -14.04
C GLY A 52 -9.65 7.30 -14.37
N GLU A 53 -10.07 7.05 -15.61
CA GLU A 53 -10.38 5.71 -16.11
C GLU A 53 -9.15 4.80 -16.13
N ARG A 54 -7.98 5.33 -16.52
CA ARG A 54 -6.71 4.58 -16.54
C ARG A 54 -6.27 4.13 -15.15
N VAL A 55 -6.48 4.97 -14.13
CA VAL A 55 -6.25 4.59 -12.73
C VAL A 55 -7.10 3.38 -12.37
N ASN A 56 -8.40 3.42 -12.67
CA ASN A 56 -9.32 2.31 -12.38
C ASN A 56 -8.96 1.05 -13.17
N ARG A 57 -8.55 1.20 -14.43
CA ARG A 57 -8.09 0.09 -15.28
C ARG A 57 -6.90 -0.63 -14.66
N ILE A 58 -5.85 0.10 -14.29
CA ILE A 58 -4.64 -0.51 -13.71
C ILE A 58 -4.95 -1.16 -12.36
N LYS A 59 -5.74 -0.49 -11.51
CA LYS A 59 -6.20 -1.09 -10.25
C LYS A 59 -6.95 -2.41 -10.47
N ARG A 60 -7.79 -2.48 -11.50
CA ARG A 60 -8.52 -3.70 -11.85
C ARG A 60 -7.56 -4.80 -12.32
N VAL A 61 -6.65 -4.50 -13.25
CA VAL A 61 -5.66 -5.46 -13.75
C VAL A 61 -4.80 -6.03 -12.62
N LEU A 62 -4.33 -5.18 -11.69
CA LEU A 62 -3.56 -5.62 -10.52
C LEU A 62 -4.34 -6.62 -9.66
N ARG A 63 -5.63 -6.35 -9.40
CA ARG A 63 -6.51 -7.23 -8.62
C ARG A 63 -6.80 -8.55 -9.32
N GLU A 64 -7.15 -8.49 -10.60
CA GLU A 64 -7.42 -9.67 -11.44
C GLU A 64 -6.17 -10.56 -11.54
N SER A 65 -4.98 -9.98 -11.53
CA SER A 65 -3.70 -10.70 -11.61
C SER A 65 -3.15 -11.13 -10.24
N GLY A 66 -3.81 -10.77 -9.13
CA GLY A 66 -3.31 -11.06 -7.78
C GLY A 66 -1.96 -10.40 -7.46
N LEU A 67 -1.66 -9.24 -8.07
CA LEU A 67 -0.37 -8.56 -7.92
C LEU A 67 -0.44 -7.41 -6.92
N SER A 68 0.61 -7.28 -6.10
CA SER A 68 0.81 -6.15 -5.19
C SER A 68 1.61 -5.04 -5.86
N SER A 69 1.33 -3.78 -5.50
CA SER A 69 2.04 -2.62 -6.01
C SER A 69 2.38 -1.62 -4.91
N VAL A 70 3.64 -1.18 -4.86
CA VAL A 70 4.09 -0.17 -3.88
C VAL A 70 3.34 1.15 -4.04
N CYS A 71 2.85 1.46 -5.25
CA CYS A 71 2.03 2.64 -5.51
C CYS A 71 0.80 2.68 -4.59
N GLU A 72 0.17 1.53 -4.36
CA GLU A 72 -1.02 1.42 -3.53
C GLU A 72 -0.70 1.06 -2.08
N GLU A 73 0.24 0.12 -1.86
CA GLU A 73 0.57 -0.37 -0.52
C GLU A 73 1.23 0.69 0.37
N ALA A 74 1.94 1.66 -0.23
CA ALA A 74 2.57 2.78 0.47
C ALA A 74 1.74 4.08 0.43
N ALA A 75 0.52 4.06 -0.10
CA ALA A 75 -0.32 5.24 -0.32
C ALA A 75 0.44 6.38 -1.06
N CYS A 76 1.10 6.01 -2.17
CA CYS A 76 1.96 6.93 -2.90
C CYS A 76 1.17 8.15 -3.42
N PRO A 77 1.64 9.39 -3.17
CA PRO A 77 0.97 10.61 -3.64
C PRO A 77 0.90 10.71 -5.16
N ASN A 78 1.82 10.04 -5.87
CA ASN A 78 1.94 10.10 -7.34
C ASN A 78 1.14 9.02 -8.06
N LEU A 79 0.36 8.20 -7.34
CA LEU A 79 -0.38 7.09 -7.93
C LEU A 79 -1.25 7.51 -9.11
N GLY A 80 -1.96 8.64 -8.98
CA GLY A 80 -2.84 9.15 -10.04
C GLY A 80 -2.08 9.48 -11.31
N GLU A 81 -0.90 10.09 -11.17
CA GLU A 81 -0.03 10.45 -12.30
C GLU A 81 0.58 9.20 -12.94
N CYS A 82 1.21 8.33 -12.15
CA CYS A 82 1.87 7.13 -12.67
C CYS A 82 0.88 6.22 -13.41
N PHE A 83 -0.28 5.96 -12.82
CA PHE A 83 -1.26 5.07 -13.42
C PHE A 83 -1.91 5.68 -14.67
N ASN A 84 -2.12 7.00 -14.70
CA ASN A 84 -2.62 7.65 -15.90
C ASN A 84 -1.62 7.59 -17.07
N HIS A 85 -0.31 7.48 -16.78
CA HIS A 85 0.72 7.23 -17.79
C HIS A 85 0.90 5.75 -18.16
N GLY A 86 0.15 4.82 -17.54
CA GLY A 86 0.33 3.39 -17.80
C GLY A 86 1.45 2.73 -16.99
N THR A 87 2.02 3.42 -16.00
CA THR A 87 3.18 2.96 -15.24
C THR A 87 2.77 2.48 -13.85
N ALA A 88 3.23 1.30 -13.46
CA ALA A 88 3.06 0.75 -12.12
C ALA A 88 4.34 0.05 -11.67
N THR A 89 4.64 0.14 -10.36
CA THR A 89 5.76 -0.58 -9.75
C THR A 89 5.21 -1.72 -8.90
N PHE A 90 5.63 -2.94 -9.22
CA PHE A 90 5.13 -4.16 -8.60
C PHE A 90 5.96 -4.57 -7.38
N MET A 91 5.32 -5.25 -6.44
CA MET A 91 5.96 -5.91 -5.31
C MET A 91 5.89 -7.43 -5.52
N ILE A 92 7.04 -8.07 -5.68
CA ILE A 92 7.11 -9.50 -6.04
C ILE A 92 6.90 -10.46 -4.86
N MET A 93 7.11 -10.01 -3.62
CA MET A 93 7.00 -10.83 -2.40
C MET A 93 5.70 -10.55 -1.61
N GLY A 94 4.69 -9.98 -2.26
CA GLY A 94 3.43 -9.61 -1.62
C GLY A 94 3.45 -8.23 -0.95
N ASP A 95 2.50 -8.01 -0.06
CA ASP A 95 2.19 -6.72 0.59
C ASP A 95 2.67 -6.61 2.05
N ILE A 96 3.24 -7.69 2.61
CA ILE A 96 3.85 -7.72 3.94
C ILE A 96 5.34 -7.38 3.87
N CYS A 97 5.75 -6.42 4.69
CA CYS A 97 7.15 -6.19 5.00
C CYS A 97 7.46 -6.73 6.40
N THR A 98 8.59 -7.42 6.57
CA THR A 98 9.08 -7.87 7.89
C THR A 98 9.90 -6.81 8.62
N ARG A 99 9.96 -5.60 8.05
CA ARG A 99 10.67 -4.41 8.53
C ARG A 99 9.78 -3.19 8.42
#